data_AF-A0A9E4HQ90-F1
#
_entry.id   AF-A0A9E4HQ90-F1
#
_cell.length_a   1.000
_cell.length_b   1.000
_cell.length_c   1.000
_cell.angle_alpha   90.00
_cell.angle_beta   90.00
_cell.angle_gamma   90.00
#
_symmetry.space_group_name_H-M   'P 1'
#
loop_
_entity.id
_entity.type
_entity.pdbx_description
1 polymer ?
#
loop_
_entity_poly.entity_id
_entity_poly.type
_entity_poly.pdbx_seq_one_letter_code
_entity_poly.pdbx_strand_id
1 'polypeptide(L)' 'MRSELLVTTGRPAADFRLPDTEGREQRLADYRGAWLLLVFHRHLR' A
#
# COMPACT_ATOMS: atom_id res chain seq x y z
N MET A 1 -14.70 -12.16 -14.25
CA MET A 1 -13.67 -12.67 -13.32
C MET A 1 -12.98 -11.46 -12.67
N ARG A 2 -13.53 -10.94 -11.55
CA ARG A 2 -12.85 -9.90 -10.75
C ARG A 2 -11.97 -10.63 -9.76
N SER A 3 -10.65 -10.52 -9.91
CA SER A 3 -9.70 -10.97 -8.89
C SER A 3 -9.75 -9.98 -7.73
N GLU A 4 -10.69 -10.19 -6.82
CA GLU A 4 -10.64 -9.56 -5.51
C GLU A 4 -9.41 -10.14 -4.79
N LEU A 5 -8.35 -9.35 -4.69
CA LEU A 5 -7.25 -9.65 -3.77
C LEU A 5 -7.84 -9.61 -2.36
N LEU A 6 -8.26 -10.78 -1.87
CA LEU A 6 -8.75 -10.97 -0.51
C LEU A 6 -7.64 -10.51 0.44
N VAL A 7 -7.82 -9.33 1.03
CA VAL A 7 -6.99 -8.87 2.14
C VAL A 7 -7.29 -9.80 3.32
N THR A 8 -6.38 -10.74 3.56
CA THR A 8 -6.49 -11.73 4.64
C THR A 8 -5.48 -11.39 5.71
N THR A 9 -5.90 -11.47 6.98
CA THR A 9 -5.01 -11.26 8.12
C THR A 9 -3.93 -12.34 8.18
N GLY A 10 -2.75 -12.00 8.68
CA GLY A 10 -1.60 -12.91 8.78
C GLY A 10 -0.80 -13.10 7.49
N ARG A 11 -1.27 -12.57 6.35
CA ARG A 11 -0.46 -12.46 5.12
C ARG A 11 0.26 -11.11 5.09
N PRO A 12 1.46 -11.03 4.48
CA PRO A 12 2.05 -9.73 4.15
C PRO A 12 1.09 -8.88 3.31
N ALA A 13 1.07 -7.57 3.58
CA ALA A 13 0.38 -6.63 2.70
C ALA A 13 0.93 -6.71 1.26
N ALA A 14 0.06 -6.49 0.28
CA ALA A 14 0.45 -6.47 -1.13
C ALA A 14 1.49 -5.36 -1.37
N ASP A 15 2.57 -5.68 -2.08
CA ASP A 15 3.60 -4.71 -2.41
C ASP A 15 3.04 -3.67 -3.41
N PHE A 16 3.51 -2.43 -3.28
CA PHE A 16 3.17 -1.35 -4.19
C PHE A 16 4.31 -0.35 -4.31
N ARG A 17 4.28 0.38 -5.42
CA ARG A 17 5.17 1.51 -5.71
C ARG A 17 4.32 2.67 -6.15
N LEU A 18 4.45 3.79 -5.45
CA LEU A 18 3.67 4.99 -5.70
C LEU A 18 4.58 6.21 -5.58
N PRO A 19 4.43 7.22 -6.45
CA PRO A 19 5.10 8.49 -6.25
C PRO A 19 4.50 9.22 -5.05
N ASP A 20 5.35 9.84 -4.24
CA ASP A 20 4.92 10.82 -3.24
C ASP A 20 4.54 12.16 -3.89
N THR A 21 4.17 13.14 -3.06
CA THR A 21 3.78 14.48 -3.53
C THR A 21 4.92 15.28 -4.18
N GLU A 22 6.17 14.88 -3.97
CA GLU A 22 7.35 15.44 -4.62
C GLU A 22 7.75 14.64 -5.88
N GLY A 23 7.00 13.58 -6.21
CA GLY A 23 7.29 12.69 -7.34
C GLY A 23 8.36 11.65 -7.05
N ARG A 24 8.81 11.49 -5.80
CA ARG A 24 9.77 10.44 -5.44
C ARG A 24 9.04 9.11 -5.30
N GLU A 25 9.59 8.08 -5.93
CA GLU A 25 9.05 6.73 -5.80
C GLU A 25 9.20 6.20 -4.38
N GLN A 26 8.08 5.79 -3.78
CA GLN A 26 8.01 5.12 -2.49
C GLN A 26 7.64 3.64 -2.70
N ARG A 27 8.38 2.72 -2.07
CA ARG A 27 8.06 1.29 -2.10
C ARG A 27 7.64 0.83 -0.72
N LEU A 28 6.59 0.01 -0.64
CA LEU A 28 6.16 -0.55 0.66
C LEU A 28 7.29 -1.34 1.34
N ALA A 29 8.13 -2.03 0.56
CA ALA A 29 9.27 -2.79 1.05
C ALA A 29 10.33 -1.95 1.78
N ASP A 30 10.41 -0.64 1.52
CA ASP A 30 11.41 0.24 2.15
C ASP A 30 11.06 0.53 3.63
N TYR A 31 9.82 0.25 4.06
CA TYR A 31 9.32 0.47 5.42
C TYR A 31 9.33 -0.79 6.29
N ARG A 32 10.03 -1.85 5.87
CA ARG A 32 10.13 -3.11 6.63
C ARG A 32 10.86 -2.91 7.96
N GLY A 33 10.54 -3.74 8.95
CA GLY A 33 11.15 -3.68 10.28
C GLY A 33 10.43 -2.75 11.27
N ALA A 34 9.36 -2.08 10.84
CA ALA A 34 8.50 -1.26 11.69
C ALA A 34 7.02 -1.64 11.53
N TRP A 35 6.21 -1.26 12.53
CA TRP A 35 4.74 -1.28 12.39
C TRP A 35 4.32 -0.13 11.50
N LEU A 36 3.50 -0.43 10.49
CA LEU A 36 3.05 0.54 9.50
C LEU A 36 1.52 0.57 9.45
N LEU A 37 0.95 1.77 9.43
CA LEU A 37 -0.47 2.01 9.19
C LEU A 37 -0.64 2.56 7.77
N LEU A 38 -1.41 1.87 6.93
CA LEU A 38 -1.74 2.32 5.57
C LEU A 38 -3.13 2.96 5.55
N VAL A 39 -3.20 4.22 5.10
CA VAL A 39 -4.46 4.97 4.98
C VAL A 39 -4.79 5.16 3.49
N PHE A 40 -5.74 4.39 3.00
CA PHE A 40 -6.30 4.58 1.66
C PHE A 40 -7.48 5.56 1.73
N HIS A 41 -7.27 6.78 1.24
CA HIS A 41 -8.34 7.76 1.12
C HIS A 41 -8.76 7.89 -0.35
N ARG A 42 -10.08 7.94 -0.59
CA ARG A 42 -10.60 8.37 -1.89
C ARG A 42 -10.79 9.88 -1.85
N HIS A 43 -10.25 10.59 -2.84
CA HIS A 43 -10.71 11.94 -3.08
C HIS A 43 -12.07 11.86 -3.79
N LEU A 44 -13.15 12.21 -3.09
CA LEU A 44 -14.46 12.41 -3.71
C LEU A 44 -14.42 13.74 -4.46
N ARG A 45 -14.66 13.71 -5.77
CA ARG A 45 -15.05 14.90 -6.52
C ARG A 45 -16.56 15.01 -6.50
#